data_AF-A0A9P0MGU5-F1
#
_entry.id   AF-A0A9P0MGU5-F1
#
_cell.length_a   1.000
_cell.length_b   1.000
_cell.length_c   1.000
_cell.angle_alpha   90.00
_cell.angle_beta   90.00
_cell.angle_gamma   90.00
#
_symmetry.space_group_name_H-M   'P 1'
#
loop_
_entity.id
_entity.type
_entity.pdbx_description
1 polymer ?
#
loop_
_entity_poly.entity_id
_entity_poly.type
_entity_poly.pdbx_seq_one_letter_code
_entity_poly.pdbx_strand_id
1 'polypeptide(L)'
;MAPKKLGRGRVLHSQSCEIVNNIIKFMKKEAEEGISIPLTNYRDRVLAATGVSKNTYQRICKESKKKDLQGPSISFQSPKKGKI
;
A
#
# COMPACT_ATOMS: atom_id res chain seq x y z
N MET A 1 -12.92 15.02 -10.15
CA MET A 1 -13.70 14.05 -10.96
C MET A 1 -14.14 12.92 -10.05
N ALA A 2 -15.44 12.70 -9.89
CA ALA A 2 -15.97 11.59 -9.11
C ALA A 2 -15.78 10.27 -9.90
N PRO A 3 -15.42 9.14 -9.26
CA PRO A 3 -15.30 7.87 -9.96
C PRO A 3 -16.68 7.36 -10.41
N LYS A 4 -16.82 7.06 -11.70
CA LYS A 4 -18.01 6.41 -12.28
C LYS A 4 -18.10 4.97 -11.74
N LYS A 5 -19.27 4.61 -11.18
CA LYS A 5 -19.57 3.26 -10.69
C LYS A 5 -19.92 2.35 -11.86
N LEU A 6 -19.13 1.30 -12.06
CA LEU A 6 -19.46 0.12 -12.86
C LEU A 6 -19.28 -1.10 -11.95
N GLY A 7 -20.39 -1.73 -11.57
CA GLY A 7 -20.43 -2.84 -10.60
C GLY A 7 -20.35 -2.39 -9.13
N ARG A 8 -20.84 -3.22 -8.20
CA ARG A 8 -20.93 -2.93 -6.75
C ARG A 8 -19.56 -2.73 -6.03
N GLY A 9 -18.44 -2.67 -6.76
CA GLY A 9 -17.09 -2.52 -6.22
C GLY A 9 -16.54 -1.10 -6.33
N ARG A 10 -15.57 -0.75 -5.47
CA ARG A 10 -14.75 0.46 -5.67
C ARG A 10 -13.80 0.18 -6.84
N VAL A 11 -13.73 1.12 -7.79
CA VAL A 11 -12.74 1.04 -8.87
C VAL A 11 -11.34 1.13 -8.27
N LEU A 12 -10.53 0.09 -8.46
CA LEU A 12 -9.13 0.11 -8.09
C LEU A 12 -8.34 0.84 -9.18
N HIS A 13 -7.46 1.75 -8.75
CA HIS A 13 -6.52 2.40 -9.66
C HIS A 13 -5.41 1.42 -10.07
N SER A 14 -4.79 1.62 -11.23
CA SER A 14 -3.72 0.76 -11.75
C SER A 14 -2.61 0.50 -10.73
N GLN A 15 -2.19 1.55 -10.02
CA GLN A 15 -1.19 1.46 -8.94
C GLN A 15 -1.64 0.55 -7.79
N SER A 16 -2.92 0.55 -7.43
CA SER A 16 -3.44 -0.35 -6.39
C SER A 16 -3.41 -1.80 -6.87
N CYS A 17 -3.75 -2.05 -8.13
CA CYS A 17 -3.66 -3.38 -8.73
C CYS A 17 -2.21 -3.88 -8.78
N GLU A 18 -1.25 -3.00 -9.09
CA GLU A 18 0.18 -3.31 -9.09
C GLU A 18 0.68 -3.72 -7.70
N ILE A 19 0.33 -2.95 -6.67
CA ILE A 19 0.68 -3.27 -5.28
C ILE A 19 0.11 -4.65 -4.88
N VAL A 20 -1.16 -4.93 -5.21
CA VAL A 20 -1.79 -6.22 -4.91
C VAL A 20 -1.06 -7.37 -5.63
N ASN A 21 -0.72 -7.18 -6.91
CA ASN A 21 0.03 -8.18 -7.67
C ASN A 21 1.41 -8.46 -7.06
N ASN A 22 2.13 -7.43 -6.62
CA ASN A 22 3.42 -7.58 -5.95
C ASN A 22 3.30 -8.38 -4.64
N ILE A 23 2.26 -8.11 -3.85
CA ILE A 23 2.01 -8.85 -2.61
C ILE A 23 1.73 -10.32 -2.93
N ILE A 24 0.89 -10.61 -3.93
CA ILE A 24 0.60 -12.00 -4.33
C ILE A 24 1.88 -12.73 -4.75
N LYS A 25 2.75 -12.08 -5.54
CA LYS A 25 4.03 -12.66 -5.95
C LYS A 25 4.94 -12.93 -4.74
N PHE A 26 5.04 -11.96 -3.83
CA PHE A 26 5.84 -12.09 -2.61
C PHE A 26 5.36 -13.26 -1.75
N MET A 27 4.05 -13.39 -1.52
CA MET A 27 3.46 -14.44 -0.70
C MET A 27 3.60 -15.82 -1.35
N LYS A 28 3.43 -15.93 -2.68
CA LYS A 28 3.69 -17.19 -3.41
C LYS A 28 5.14 -17.62 -3.28
N LYS A 29 6.07 -16.67 -3.45
CA LYS A 29 7.50 -16.93 -3.27
C LYS A 29 7.81 -17.42 -1.85
N GLU A 30 7.24 -16.79 -0.82
CA GLU A 30 7.42 -17.26 0.56
C GLU A 30 6.81 -18.65 0.80
N ALA A 31 5.73 -19.01 0.11
CA ALA A 31 5.13 -20.33 0.21
C ALA A 31 5.99 -21.43 -0.46
N GLU A 32 6.68 -21.08 -1.55
CA GLU A 32 7.53 -22.00 -2.32
C GLU A 32 8.95 -22.14 -1.72
N GLU A 33 9.57 -21.02 -1.36
CA GLU A 33 10.98 -20.97 -0.92
C GLU A 33 11.12 -20.86 0.61
N GLY A 34 10.01 -20.67 1.33
CA GLY A 34 10.02 -20.35 2.75
C GLY A 34 10.20 -18.86 3.05
N ILE A 35 10.14 -18.52 4.34
CA ILE A 35 10.22 -17.14 4.81
C ILE A 35 11.66 -16.63 4.70
N SER A 36 11.94 -15.85 3.65
CA SER A 36 13.26 -15.23 3.44
C SER A 36 13.52 -14.04 4.38
N ILE A 37 12.48 -13.24 4.68
CA ILE A 37 12.59 -12.08 5.59
C ILE A 37 11.90 -12.42 6.91
N PRO A 38 12.62 -12.42 8.05
CA PRO A 38 12.03 -12.73 9.35
C PRO A 38 10.79 -11.90 9.66
N LEU A 39 9.79 -12.52 10.29
CA LEU A 39 8.54 -11.87 10.68
C LEU A 39 8.76 -10.65 11.60
N THR A 40 9.81 -10.70 12.43
CA THR A 40 10.22 -9.60 13.30
C THR A 40 10.62 -8.35 12.52
N ASN A 41 11.11 -8.50 11.29
CA ASN A 41 11.47 -7.40 10.41
C ASN A 41 10.30 -7.03 9.45
N TYR A 42 9.15 -6.71 10.05
CA TYR A 42 7.92 -6.41 9.32
C TYR A 42 8.07 -5.25 8.32
N ARG A 43 8.95 -4.27 8.61
CA ARG A 43 9.16 -3.12 7.72
C ARG A 43 9.72 -3.54 6.37
N ASP A 44 10.78 -4.34 6.38
CA ASP A 44 11.41 -4.79 5.15
C ASP A 44 10.51 -5.76 4.37
N ARG A 45 9.72 -6.57 5.10
CA ARG A 45 8.65 -7.39 4.48
C ARG A 45 7.62 -6.54 3.75
N VAL A 46 7.11 -5.47 4.37
CA VAL A 46 6.13 -4.57 3.73
C VAL A 46 6.71 -3.92 2.49
N LEU A 47 7.95 -3.44 2.55
CA LEU A 47 8.62 -2.83 1.39
C LEU A 47 8.81 -3.84 0.26
N ALA A 48 9.25 -5.06 0.58
CA ALA A 48 9.43 -6.13 -0.41
C ALA A 48 8.09 -6.58 -1.03
N ALA A 49 7.05 -6.74 -0.22
CA ALA A 49 5.74 -7.19 -0.68
C ALA A 49 5.00 -6.14 -1.51
N THR A 50 5.05 -4.87 -1.11
CA THR A 50 4.30 -3.80 -1.79
C THR A 50 5.07 -3.19 -2.95
N GLY A 51 6.40 -3.26 -2.94
CA GLY A 51 7.27 -2.62 -3.93
C GLY A 51 7.35 -1.09 -3.81
N VAL A 52 6.83 -0.50 -2.72
CA VAL A 52 6.86 0.96 -2.53
C VAL A 52 8.21 1.43 -1.98
N SER A 53 8.57 2.68 -2.28
CA SER A 53 9.80 3.27 -1.74
C SER A 53 9.75 3.44 -0.22
N LYS A 54 10.92 3.45 0.44
CA LYS A 54 11.06 3.76 1.88
C LYS A 54 10.42 5.11 2.23
N ASN A 55 10.54 6.11 1.35
CA ASN A 55 9.94 7.43 1.54
C ASN A 55 8.41 7.37 1.49
N THR A 56 7.85 6.60 0.56
CA THR A 56 6.41 6.37 0.45
C THR A 56 5.89 5.69 1.72
N TYR A 57 6.57 4.63 2.18
CA TYR A 57 6.25 3.96 3.44
C TYR A 57 6.25 4.94 4.62
N GLN A 58 7.31 5.74 4.79
CA GLN A 58 7.38 6.72 5.88
C GLN A 58 6.26 7.75 5.81
N ARG A 59 5.87 8.21 4.61
CA ARG A 59 4.74 9.12 4.43
C ARG A 59 3.43 8.46 4.88
N ILE A 60 3.17 7.21 4.47
CA ILE A 60 1.99 6.44 4.88
C ILE A 60 1.94 6.28 6.40
N CYS A 61 3.05 5.91 7.04
CA CYS A 61 3.11 5.78 8.50
C CYS A 61 2.85 7.11 9.22
N LYS A 62 3.42 8.21 8.73
CA LYS A 62 3.16 9.55 9.29
C LYS A 62 1.70 9.94 9.15
N GLU A 63 1.09 9.61 8.03
CA GLU A 63 -0.31 9.91 7.78
C GLU A 63 -1.25 9.03 8.63
N SER A 64 -0.95 7.73 8.76
CA SER A 64 -1.69 6.82 9.65
C SER A 64 -1.73 7.35 11.07
N LYS A 65 -0.56 7.73 11.63
CA LYS A 65 -0.47 8.33 12.98
C LYS A 65 -1.33 9.58 13.15
N LYS A 66 -1.46 10.40 12.09
CA LYS A 66 -2.33 11.59 12.11
C LYS A 66 -3.81 11.21 12.12
N LYS A 67 -4.20 10.13 11.45
CA LYS A 67 -5.59 9.65 11.41
C LYS A 67 -6.03 9.02 12.72
N ASP A 68 -5.14 8.27 13.37
CA ASP A 68 -5.41 7.65 14.67
C ASP A 68 -5.80 8.71 15.73
N LEU A 69 -5.29 9.94 15.56
CA LEU A 69 -5.60 11.10 16.42
C LEU A 69 -6.88 11.86 16.03
N GLN A 70 -7.46 11.61 14.85
CA GLN A 70 -8.45 12.51 14.22
C GLN A 70 -9.79 11.83 13.88
N GLY A 71 -9.96 10.55 14.23
CA GLY A 71 -11.22 9.80 14.11
C GLY A 71 -11.42 9.09 12.75
N PRO A 72 -12.45 8.23 12.62
CA PRO A 72 -12.50 7.13 11.66
C PRO A 72 -12.74 7.50 10.17
N SER A 73 -12.80 8.78 9.80
CA SER A 73 -13.38 9.19 8.50
C SER A 73 -12.45 10.02 7.59
N ILE A 74 -11.15 9.76 7.61
CA ILE A 74 -10.20 10.45 6.72
C ILE A 74 -9.56 9.45 5.75
N SER A 75 -9.81 9.61 4.45
CA SER A 75 -9.17 8.85 3.37
C SER A 75 -7.68 9.18 3.27
N PHE A 76 -6.84 8.29 2.70
CA PHE A 76 -5.41 8.60 2.53
C PHE A 76 -5.24 9.72 1.50
N GLN A 77 -4.40 10.71 1.79
CA GLN A 77 -4.09 11.79 0.88
C GLN A 77 -3.34 11.20 -0.33
N SER A 78 -3.96 11.32 -1.49
CA SER A 78 -3.28 10.97 -2.74
C SER A 78 -2.07 11.89 -2.93
N PRO A 79 -0.95 11.39 -3.50
CA PRO A 79 0.22 12.21 -3.79
C PRO A 79 -0.20 13.46 -4.58
N LYS A 80 0.13 14.65 -4.07
CA LYS A 80 -0.09 15.89 -4.81
C LYS A 80 0.81 15.87 -6.05
N LYS A 81 0.21 16.01 -7.24
CA LYS A 81 0.95 16.16 -8.50
C LYS A 81 1.86 17.38 -8.35
N GLY A 82 3.17 17.17 -8.26
CA GLY A 82 4.12 18.29 -8.34
C GLY A 82 3.99 18.93 -9.71
N LYS A 83 3.93 20.26 -9.77
CA LYS A 83 4.17 20.96 -11.04
C LYS A 83 5.60 20.61 -11.46
N ILE A 84 5.72 19.94 -12.60
CA ILE A 84 6.97 19.85 -13.34
C ILE A 84 7.17 21.20 -14.01
#